data_AF-A0A4P9WFR5-F1
#
_entry.id   AF-A0A4P9WFR5-F1
#
_cell.length_a   1.000
_cell.length_b   1.000
_cell.length_c   1.000
_cell.angle_alpha   90.00
_cell.angle_beta   90.00
_cell.angle_gamma   90.00
#
_symmetry.space_group_name_H-M   'P 1'
#
loop_
_entity.id
_entity.type
_entity.pdbx_description
1 polymer ?
#
loop_
_entity_poly.entity_id
_entity_poly.type
_entity_poly.pdbx_seq_one_letter_code
_entity_poly.pdbx_strand_id
1 'polypeptide(L)' 'TPRWNHSRTPYEILKVSPKAHLKDIKDHYYQLCLVHHPDRTLAKSDQERAASRRMYALIQAAYAVLSDDQARRAFDL' A
#
# COMPACT_ATOMS: atom_id res chain seq x y z
N THR A 1 -15.24 -7.60 1.80
CA THR A 1 -14.11 -6.67 1.62
C THR A 1 -13.26 -6.67 2.88
N PRO A 2 -11.92 -6.55 2.77
CA PRO A 2 -11.07 -6.39 3.95
C PRO A 2 -11.58 -5.20 4.77
N ARG A 3 -11.78 -5.37 6.09
CA ARG A 3 -12.18 -4.26 6.96
C ARG A 3 -11.00 -3.32 7.13
N TRP A 4 -10.94 -2.29 6.29
CA TRP A 4 -10.06 -1.14 6.48
C TRP A 4 -10.51 -0.42 7.75
N ASN A 5 -9.70 -0.48 8.80
CA ASN A 5 -10.02 0.22 10.03
C ASN A 5 -9.75 1.71 9.82
N HIS A 6 -10.56 2.58 10.44
CA HIS A 6 -10.48 4.06 10.34
C HIS A 6 -9.09 4.67 10.58
N SER A 7 -8.13 3.87 11.04
CA SER A 7 -6.75 4.26 11.29
C SER A 7 -5.86 4.31 10.04
N ARG A 8 -6.17 3.57 8.95
CA ARG A 8 -5.42 3.59 7.67
C ARG A 8 -6.26 3.16 6.46
N THR A 9 -6.57 4.12 5.59
CA THR A 9 -7.17 3.90 4.27
C THR A 9 -6.12 3.42 3.24
N PRO A 10 -6.52 2.78 2.13
CA PRO A 10 -5.62 2.45 1.03
C PRO A 10 -4.82 3.64 0.52
N TYR A 11 -5.44 4.83 0.51
CA TYR A 11 -4.81 6.09 0.11
C TYR A 11 -3.67 6.48 1.06
N GLU A 12 -3.89 6.38 2.37
CA GLU A 12 -2.84 6.64 3.37
C GLU A 12 -1.71 5.61 3.31
N ILE A 13 -2.03 4.33 3.05
CA ILE A 13 -1.03 3.28 2.92
C ILE A 13 -0.12 3.53 1.72
N LEU A 14 -0.70 3.89 0.58
CA LEU A 14 0.07 4.26 -0.62
C LEU A 14 0.62 5.68 -0.56
N LYS A 15 0.33 6.45 0.50
CA LYS A 15 0.74 7.86 0.66
C LYS A 15 0.33 8.75 -0.52
N VAL A 16 -0.88 8.52 -1.03
CA VAL A 16 -1.46 9.26 -2.15
C VAL A 16 -2.74 9.98 -1.72
N SER A 17 -3.08 11.04 -2.46
CA SER A 17 -4.37 11.71 -2.27
C SER A 17 -5.54 10.80 -2.69
N PRO A 18 -6.72 10.90 -2.04
CA PRO A 18 -7.95 10.29 -2.55
C PRO A 18 -8.31 10.72 -3.98
N LYS A 19 -7.78 11.87 -4.44
CA LYS A 19 -7.94 12.39 -5.80
C LYS A 19 -6.79 12.01 -6.74
N ALA A 20 -5.83 11.20 -6.29
CA ALA A 20 -4.67 10.82 -7.09
C ALA A 20 -5.07 10.02 -8.34
N HIS A 21 -4.32 10.24 -9.43
CA HIS A 21 -4.51 9.49 -10.66
C HIS A 21 -3.87 8.09 -10.56
N LEU A 22 -4.30 7.17 -11.42
CA LEU A 22 -3.75 5.81 -11.46
C LEU A 22 -2.23 5.79 -11.65
N LYS A 23 -1.68 6.76 -12.38
CA LYS A 23 -0.23 6.92 -12.53
C LYS A 23 0.46 7.17 -11.19
N ASP A 24 -0.05 8.12 -10.41
CA ASP A 24 0.54 8.46 -9.11
C ASP A 24 0.44 7.28 -8.12
N ILE A 25 -0.68 6.55 -8.17
CA ILE A 25 -0.91 5.32 -7.38
C ILE A 25 0.15 4.27 -7.73
N LYS A 26 0.40 4.03 -9.02
CA LYS A 26 1.42 3.08 -9.49
C LYS A 26 2.84 3.52 -9.10
N ASP A 27 3.15 4.80 -9.27
CA ASP A 27 4.47 5.35 -8.95
C ASP A 27 4.76 5.19 -7.44
N HIS A 28 3.82 5.56 -6.57
CA HIS A 28 3.98 5.42 -5.13
C HIS A 28 4.00 3.97 -4.67
N TYR A 29 3.16 3.10 -5.26
CA TYR A 29 3.22 1.66 -5.03
C TYR A 29 4.62 1.11 -5.31
N TYR A 30 5.20 1.43 -6.46
CA TYR A 30 6.53 0.96 -6.82
C TYR A 30 7.60 1.46 -5.85
N GLN A 31 7.58 2.74 -5.48
CA GLN A 31 8.51 3.31 -4.49
C GLN A 31 8.42 2.60 -3.13
N LEU A 32 7.20 2.36 -2.65
CA LEU A 32 6.97 1.69 -1.38
C LEU A 32 7.36 0.21 -1.43
N CYS A 33 7.09 -0.48 -2.54
CA CYS A 33 7.56 -1.86 -2.75
C CYS A 33 9.08 -1.93 -2.71
N LEU A 34 9.79 -0.99 -3.34
CA LEU A 34 11.24 -0.93 -3.24
C LEU A 34 11.67 -0.75 -1.78
N VAL A 35 11.13 0.22 -1.05
CA VAL A 35 11.54 0.47 0.35
C VAL A 35 11.27 -0.73 1.27
N HIS A 36 10.16 -1.43 1.05
CA HIS A 36 9.68 -2.47 1.96
C HIS A 36 9.94 -3.90 1.50
N HIS A 37 10.55 -4.11 0.33
CA HIS A 37 10.82 -5.43 -0.23
C HIS A 37 11.65 -6.29 0.75
N PRO A 38 11.33 -7.58 0.93
CA PRO A 38 12.12 -8.47 1.79
C PRO A 38 13.61 -8.45 1.46
N ASP A 39 13.98 -8.45 0.18
CA ASP A 39 15.38 -8.44 -0.28
C ASP A 39 16.14 -7.17 0.14
N ARG A 40 15.47 -6.01 0.20
CA ARG A 40 16.11 -4.75 0.61
C ARG A 40 16.14 -4.54 2.12
N THR A 41 15.50 -5.43 2.89
CA THR A 41 15.48 -5.38 4.35
C THR A 41 16.33 -6.46 5.01
N LEU A 42 17.09 -7.25 4.24
CA LEU A 42 17.95 -8.31 4.77
C LEU A 42 18.98 -7.82 5.79
N ALA A 43 19.47 -6.58 5.62
CA ALA A 43 20.43 -5.95 6.53
C ALA A 43 19.78 -5.29 7.77
N LYS A 44 18.45 -5.31 7.90
CA LYS A 44 17.73 -4.71 9.03
C LYS A 44 17.51 -5.71 10.16
N SER A 45 17.22 -5.21 11.36
CA SER A 45 16.86 -6.05 12.51
C SER A 45 15.60 -6.89 12.25
N ASP A 46 15.43 -7.98 12.98
CA ASP A 46 14.26 -8.88 12.87
C ASP A 46 12.94 -8.14 13.04
N GLN A 47 12.91 -7.19 13.98
CA GLN A 47 11.74 -6.36 14.25
C GLN A 47 11.40 -5.46 13.06
N GLU A 48 12.40 -4.82 12.46
CA GLU A 48 12.20 -3.98 11.27
C GLU A 48 11.82 -4.80 10.04
N ARG A 49 12.38 -6.01 9.88
CA ARG A 49 12.00 -6.94 8.82
C ARG A 49 10.55 -7.36 8.95
N ALA A 50 10.10 -7.70 10.16
CA ALA A 50 8.71 -8.03 10.43
C ALA A 50 7.77 -6.85 10.16
N ALA A 51 8.14 -5.64 10.59
CA ALA A 51 7.38 -4.42 10.31
C ALA A 51 7.30 -4.14 8.80
N SER A 52 8.41 -4.31 8.08
CA SER A 52 8.46 -4.12 6.63
C SER A 52 7.61 -5.13 5.87
N ARG A 53 7.61 -6.41 6.27
CA ARG A 53 6.72 -7.43 5.69
C ARG A 53 5.25 -7.10 5.90
N ARG A 54 4.88 -6.66 7.11
CA ARG A 54 3.51 -6.20 7.41
C ARG A 54 3.12 -5.02 6.53
N MET A 55 4.01 -4.03 6.40
CA MET A 55 3.76 -2.87 5.54
C MET A 55 3.65 -3.26 4.07
N TYR A 56 4.52 -4.16 3.59
CA TYR A 56 4.49 -4.65 2.22
C TYR A 56 3.17 -5.36 1.88
N ALA A 57 2.65 -6.21 2.78
CA ALA A 57 1.35 -6.84 2.60
C ALA A 57 0.21 -5.81 2.52
N LEU A 58 0.27 -4.77 3.35
CA LEU A 58 -0.70 -3.67 3.33
C LEU A 58 -0.62 -2.86 2.03
N ILE A 59 0.59 -2.57 1.53
CA ILE A 59 0.84 -1.87 0.26
C ILE A 59 0.22 -2.66 -0.91
N GLN A 60 0.42 -3.97 -0.96
CA GLN A 60 -0.18 -4.82 -1.99
C GLN A 60 -1.72 -4.82 -1.91
N ALA A 61 -2.28 -4.96 -0.71
CA ALA A 61 -3.73 -4.91 -0.52
C ALA A 61 -4.33 -3.56 -0.92
N ALA A 62 -3.64 -2.45 -0.59
CA ALA A 62 -4.08 -1.10 -0.95
C ALA A 62 -4.03 -0.88 -2.45
N TYR A 63 -2.95 -1.32 -3.11
CA TYR A 63 -2.84 -1.27 -4.56
C TYR A 63 -3.91 -2.09 -5.26
N ALA A 64 -4.22 -3.31 -4.78
CA ALA A 64 -5.27 -4.14 -5.38
C ALA A 64 -6.65 -3.45 -5.38
N VAL A 65 -6.94 -2.60 -4.38
CA VAL A 65 -8.17 -1.80 -4.34
C VAL A 65 -8.08 -0.58 -5.24
N LEU A 66 -6.96 0.16 -5.20
CA LEU A 66 -6.82 1.45 -5.88
C LEU A 66 -6.41 1.36 -7.34
N SER A 67 -5.86 0.22 -7.78
CA SER A 67 -5.42 0.01 -9.16
C SER A 67 -6.56 -0.28 -10.14
N ASP A 68 -7.70 -0.75 -9.62
CA ASP A 68 -8.89 -1.07 -10.39
C ASP A 68 -9.97 0.00 -10.15
N ASP A 69 -10.42 0.64 -11.22
CA ASP A 69 -11.39 1.73 -11.13
C ASP A 69 -12.76 1.30 -10.59
N GLN A 70 -13.16 0.04 -10.78
CA GLN A 70 -14.42 -0.47 -10.22
C GLN A 70 -14.25 -0.76 -8.72
N ALA A 71 -13.17 -1.41 -8.32
CA ALA A 71 -12.87 -1.71 -6.92
C ALA A 71 -12.66 -0.42 -6.10
N ARG A 72 -11.97 0.57 -6.68
CA ARG A 72 -11.79 1.90 -6.08
C ARG A 72 -13.12 2.61 -5.87
N ARG A 73 -13.98 2.64 -6.89
CA ARG A 73 -15.32 3.22 -6.77
C ARG A 73 -16.15 2.51 -5.70
N ALA A 74 -16.09 1.17 -5.66
CA ALA A 74 -16.78 0.40 -4.62
C ALA A 74 -16.22 0.64 -3.21
N PHE A 75 -14.97 1.04 -3.08
CA PHE A 75 -14.35 1.45 -1.82
C PHE A 75 -14.73 2.88 -1.42
N ASP A 76 -14.93 3.78 -2.38
CA ASP A 76 -15.28 5.18 -2.15
C ASP A 76 -16.80 5.42 -1.91
N LEU A 77 -17.65 4.42 -2.20
CA LEU A 77 -19.10 4.43 -1.96
C LEU A 77 -19.47 4.12 -0.50
#